data_AF-A0A086PZ25-F1
#
_entry.id   AF-A0A086PZ25-F1
#
_cell.length_a   1.000
_cell.length_b   1.000
_cell.length_c   1.000
_cell.angle_alpha   90.00
_cell.angle_beta   90.00
_cell.angle_gamma   90.00
#
_symmetry.space_group_name_H-M   'P 1'
#
loop_
_entity.id
_entity.type
_entity.pdbx_description
1 polymer ?
#
loop_
_entity_poly.entity_id
_entity_poly.type
_entity_poly.pdbx_seq_one_letter_code
_entity_poly.pdbx_strand_id
1 'polypeptide(L)'
;MRGSRFCPHVVTPQRAFLAAARAGLFNFHPSVRTVPLEISLHGFDVYHREARLLAMSKAVYQAVKLYTRDDDRSTLKKLKNVIVFCSDRRHCRLTAIDLLLQAAADDDPKKFLHVSGKHPSCHHLHRDRRNKNGGTQARRQI
;
A
#
# COMPACT_ATOMS: atom_id res chain seq x y z
N MET A 1 -16.56 -3.81 33.21
CA MET A 1 -16.85 -5.13 32.62
C MET A 1 -18.09 -5.02 31.74
N ARG A 2 -17.96 -4.58 30.48
CA ARG A 2 -19.10 -4.48 29.56
C ARG A 2 -19.23 -5.77 28.78
N GLY A 3 -20.33 -6.48 29.01
CA GLY A 3 -20.63 -7.78 28.45
C GLY A 3 -20.49 -7.80 26.94
N SER A 4 -19.72 -8.77 26.45
CA SER A 4 -19.78 -9.22 25.08
C SER A 4 -21.22 -9.67 24.81
N ARG A 5 -21.97 -8.87 24.05
CA ARG A 5 -23.18 -9.35 23.40
C ARG A 5 -22.75 -10.39 22.37
N PHE A 6 -22.54 -11.62 22.82
CA PHE A 6 -22.49 -12.81 21.97
C PHE A 6 -23.86 -12.92 21.32
N CYS A 7 -23.97 -12.46 20.08
CA CYS A 7 -25.20 -12.50 19.32
C CYS A 7 -25.67 -13.96 19.19
N PRO A 8 -26.73 -14.38 19.91
CA PRO A 8 -27.10 -15.80 19.96
C PRO A 8 -27.94 -16.24 18.75
N HIS A 9 -28.22 -15.34 17.81
CA HIS A 9 -29.24 -15.54 16.76
C HIS A 9 -28.67 -15.89 15.37
N VAL A 10 -27.35 -15.96 15.20
CA VAL A 10 -26.74 -16.36 13.93
C VAL A 10 -26.27 -17.80 14.04
N VAL A 11 -27.16 -18.75 13.77
CA VAL A 11 -26.76 -20.13 13.49
C VAL A 11 -26.02 -20.11 12.15
N THR A 12 -24.71 -19.93 12.20
CA THR A 12 -23.87 -19.92 11.00
C THR A 12 -23.91 -21.30 10.34
N PRO A 13 -24.21 -21.43 9.04
CA PRO A 13 -24.26 -22.73 8.34
C PRO A 13 -22.90 -23.47 8.39
N GLN A 14 -21.81 -22.74 8.58
CA GLN A 14 -20.46 -23.30 8.81
C GLN A 14 -20.40 -24.23 10.04
N ARG A 15 -21.21 -23.98 11.07
CA ARG A 15 -21.27 -24.84 12.27
C ARG A 15 -21.82 -26.22 11.94
N ALA A 16 -22.84 -26.28 11.07
CA ALA A 16 -23.44 -27.53 10.66
C ALA A 16 -22.46 -28.38 9.82
N PHE A 17 -21.66 -27.72 8.98
CA PHE A 17 -20.64 -28.40 8.16
C PHE A 17 -19.49 -28.98 8.99
N LEU A 18 -19.05 -28.27 10.03
CA LEU A 18 -17.88 -28.65 10.84
C LEU A 18 -18.23 -29.47 12.10
N ALA A 19 -19.51 -29.87 12.27
CA ALA A 19 -20.01 -30.61 13.44
C ALA A 19 -19.55 -30.03 14.80
N ALA A 20 -19.41 -28.70 14.90
CA ALA A 20 -18.82 -28.04 16.06
C ALA A 20 -19.85 -27.78 17.18
N ALA A 21 -19.44 -28.08 18.42
CA ALA A 21 -20.23 -27.80 19.62
C ALA A 21 -20.38 -26.29 19.88
N ARG A 22 -21.51 -25.86 20.47
CA ARG A 22 -21.80 -24.43 20.74
C ARG A 22 -20.79 -23.77 21.67
N ALA A 23 -20.23 -24.54 22.60
CA ALA A 23 -19.37 -24.04 23.67
C ALA A 23 -17.92 -23.72 23.23
N GLY A 24 -17.56 -23.91 21.96
CA GLY A 24 -16.23 -23.61 21.43
C GLY A 24 -16.22 -22.69 20.20
N LEU A 25 -17.38 -22.14 19.80
CA LEU A 25 -17.51 -21.31 18.61
C LEU A 25 -17.55 -19.83 18.98
N PHE A 26 -16.53 -19.08 18.55
CA PHE A 26 -16.44 -17.64 18.77
C PHE A 26 -16.63 -16.89 17.44
N ASN A 27 -17.83 -16.34 17.23
CA ASN A 27 -18.13 -15.48 16.08
C ASN A 27 -18.18 -14.03 16.55
N PHE A 28 -17.15 -13.25 16.24
CA PHE A 28 -17.08 -11.85 16.62
C PHE A 28 -17.60 -10.96 15.50
N HIS A 29 -18.40 -9.95 15.86
CA HIS A 29 -18.75 -8.89 14.92
C HIS A 29 -17.47 -8.13 14.50
N PRO A 30 -17.31 -7.72 13.23
CA PRO A 30 -16.14 -6.98 12.77
C PRO A 30 -15.86 -5.68 13.54
N SER A 31 -16.79 -5.19 14.35
CA SER A 31 -16.58 -4.06 15.27
C SER A 31 -15.73 -4.39 16.52
N VAL A 32 -15.52 -5.66 16.87
CA VAL A 32 -14.78 -6.07 18.09
C VAL A 32 -13.26 -6.13 17.82
N ARG A 33 -12.75 -5.32 16.89
CA ARG A 33 -11.32 -5.26 16.57
C ARG A 33 -10.58 -4.44 17.63
N THR A 34 -9.37 -4.87 17.99
CA THR A 34 -8.50 -4.18 18.95
C THR A 34 -8.00 -2.84 18.43
N VAL A 35 -7.82 -2.72 17.12
CA VAL A 35 -7.45 -1.47 16.43
C VAL A 35 -8.66 -1.00 15.63
N PRO A 36 -9.15 0.24 15.86
CA PRO A 36 -10.24 0.80 15.08
C PRO A 36 -9.80 0.99 13.62
N LEU A 37 -10.73 0.77 12.70
CA LEU A 37 -10.50 0.93 11.28
C LEU A 37 -11.49 1.93 10.71
N GLU A 38 -10.97 2.86 9.92
CA GLU A 38 -11.76 3.78 9.12
C GLU A 38 -11.78 3.29 7.67
N ILE A 39 -12.94 3.33 7.03
CA ILE A 39 -13.14 2.86 5.66
C ILE A 39 -13.80 3.98 4.87
N SER A 40 -13.14 4.43 3.81
CA SER A 40 -13.63 5.45 2.90
C SER A 40 -13.77 4.90 1.49
N LEU A 41 -14.96 5.04 0.90
CA LEU A 41 -15.30 4.51 -0.41
C LEU A 41 -15.35 5.64 -1.44
N HIS A 42 -14.58 5.51 -2.52
CA HIS A 42 -14.54 6.47 -3.62
C HIS A 42 -15.09 5.81 -4.88
N GLY A 43 -16.21 6.31 -5.40
CA GLY A 43 -16.83 5.82 -6.63
C GLY A 43 -16.27 6.51 -7.87
N PHE A 44 -16.09 5.76 -8.97
CA PHE A 44 -15.64 6.29 -10.26
C PHE A 44 -16.57 5.79 -11.37
N ASP A 45 -17.27 6.71 -12.02
CA ASP A 45 -18.21 6.41 -13.11
C ASP A 45 -17.52 6.52 -14.48
N VAL A 46 -16.66 5.56 -14.78
CA VAL A 46 -15.99 5.47 -16.08
C VAL A 46 -16.08 4.02 -16.56
N TYR A 47 -16.75 3.76 -17.67
CA TYR A 47 -16.92 2.39 -18.16
C TYR A 47 -15.58 1.76 -18.58
N HIS A 48 -14.77 2.48 -19.36
CA HIS A 48 -13.51 1.96 -19.88
C HIS A 48 -12.45 1.81 -18.79
N ARG A 49 -11.86 0.61 -18.70
CA ARG A 49 -10.94 0.21 -17.62
C ARG A 49 -9.71 1.11 -17.50
N GLU A 50 -9.00 1.36 -18.60
CA GLU A 50 -7.75 2.14 -18.58
C GLU A 50 -8.01 3.59 -18.16
N ALA A 51 -9.08 4.19 -18.70
CA ALA A 51 -9.48 5.55 -18.35
C ALA A 51 -9.88 5.66 -16.87
N ARG A 52 -10.59 4.65 -16.34
CA ARG A 52 -10.94 4.58 -14.92
C ARG A 52 -9.70 4.51 -14.03
N LEU A 53 -8.74 3.65 -14.38
CA LEU A 53 -7.49 3.51 -13.63
C LEU A 53 -6.65 4.80 -13.65
N LEU A 54 -6.61 5.48 -14.79
CA LEU A 54 -5.93 6.76 -14.90
C LEU A 54 -6.59 7.84 -14.02
N ALA A 55 -7.92 7.92 -14.02
CA ALA A 55 -8.67 8.84 -13.15
C ALA A 55 -8.45 8.54 -11.65
N MET A 56 -8.34 7.25 -11.30
CA MET A 56 -8.04 6.81 -9.93
C MET A 56 -6.63 7.19 -9.47
N SER A 57 -5.64 7.27 -10.37
CA SER A 57 -4.24 7.50 -10.00
C SER A 57 -4.04 8.77 -9.14
N LYS A 58 -4.67 9.88 -9.52
CA LYS A 58 -4.63 11.15 -8.77
C LYS A 58 -5.35 11.05 -7.43
N ALA A 59 -6.49 10.36 -7.40
CA ALA A 59 -7.25 10.16 -6.17
C ALA A 59 -6.47 9.31 -5.16
N VAL A 60 -5.70 8.32 -5.61
CA VAL A 60 -4.83 7.50 -4.73
C VAL A 60 -3.78 8.38 -4.04
N TYR A 61 -3.09 9.25 -4.77
CA TYR A 61 -2.08 10.14 -4.16
C TYR A 61 -2.71 11.14 -3.18
N GLN A 62 -3.88 11.70 -3.52
CA GLN A 62 -4.62 12.58 -2.63
C GLN A 62 -5.05 11.83 -1.36
N ALA A 63 -5.55 10.60 -1.47
CA ALA A 63 -5.91 9.78 -0.32
C ALA A 63 -4.69 9.48 0.56
N VAL A 64 -3.55 9.08 -0.02
CA VAL A 64 -2.29 8.91 0.71
C VAL A 64 -1.95 10.18 1.48
N LYS A 65 -2.00 11.33 0.82
CA LYS A 65 -1.71 12.63 1.42
C LYS A 65 -2.68 12.95 2.56
N LEU A 66 -3.98 12.70 2.42
CA LEU A 66 -4.97 12.94 3.47
C LEU A 66 -4.75 12.03 4.70
N TYR A 67 -4.74 10.71 4.56
CA TYR A 67 -4.63 9.80 5.73
C TYR A 67 -3.25 9.80 6.40
N THR A 68 -2.20 10.21 5.66
CA THR A 68 -0.88 10.43 6.26
C THR A 68 -0.74 11.79 6.96
N ARG A 69 -1.62 12.75 6.65
CA ARG A 69 -1.72 14.05 7.29
C ARG A 69 -2.71 13.96 8.46
N ASP A 70 -2.30 13.43 9.59
CA ASP A 70 -3.01 13.63 10.86
C ASP A 70 -1.99 13.36 11.97
N ASP A 71 -1.94 14.02 13.12
CA ASP A 71 -2.54 15.25 13.71
C ASP A 71 -2.25 15.24 15.23
N ASP A 72 -1.67 14.13 15.72
CA ASP A 72 -1.10 14.04 17.06
C ASP A 72 0.10 15.00 17.19
N ARG A 73 -0.19 16.19 17.70
CA ARG A 73 0.74 17.19 18.29
C ARG A 73 1.59 16.61 19.44
N SER A 74 1.65 15.29 19.63
CA SER A 74 2.53 14.60 20.56
C SER A 74 3.86 14.23 19.87
N THR A 75 4.76 15.20 19.80
CA THR A 75 6.23 15.09 19.91
C THR A 75 7.05 14.09 19.08
N LEU A 76 6.51 13.33 18.13
CA LEU A 76 7.33 12.63 17.13
C LEU A 76 6.50 12.44 15.86
N LYS A 77 6.98 12.96 14.72
CA LYS A 77 6.38 12.75 13.39
C LYS A 77 6.28 11.23 13.12
N LYS A 78 5.13 10.63 13.45
CA LYS A 78 4.91 9.20 13.30
C LYS A 78 4.72 8.90 11.82
N LEU A 79 5.73 8.31 11.20
CA LEU A 79 5.69 7.88 9.81
C LEU A 79 4.62 6.78 9.67
N LYS A 80 3.59 7.05 8.88
CA LYS A 80 2.54 6.07 8.56
C LYS A 80 2.93 5.34 7.28
N ASN A 81 2.87 4.01 7.30
CA ASN A 81 3.14 3.16 6.13
C ASN A 81 1.86 3.00 5.30
N VAL A 82 1.98 3.01 3.97
CA VAL A 82 0.84 2.86 3.06
C VAL A 82 1.10 1.72 2.08
N ILE A 83 0.08 0.89 1.85
CA ILE A 83 0.08 -0.20 0.87
C ILE A 83 -1.02 0.09 -0.15
N VAL A 84 -0.67 0.06 -1.43
CA VAL A 84 -1.60 0.26 -2.54
C VAL A 84 -1.74 -1.06 -3.29
N PHE A 85 -2.95 -1.60 -3.33
CA PHE A 85 -3.26 -2.78 -4.14
C PHE A 85 -3.68 -2.34 -5.54
N CYS A 86 -3.11 -3.00 -6.55
CA CYS A 86 -3.36 -2.74 -7.97
C CYS A 86 -4.00 -3.97 -8.62
N SER A 87 -4.70 -3.77 -9.74
CA SER A 87 -5.35 -4.87 -10.49
C SER A 87 -4.34 -5.83 -11.14
N ASP A 88 -3.24 -5.30 -11.69
CA ASP A 88 -2.26 -6.06 -12.46
C ASP A 88 -0.82 -5.73 -12.07
N ARG A 89 0.10 -6.65 -12.38
CA ARG A 89 1.54 -6.46 -12.18
C ARG A 89 2.11 -5.28 -12.97
N ARG A 90 1.65 -5.08 -14.22
CA ARG A 90 2.10 -3.96 -15.06
C ARG A 90 1.55 -2.64 -14.54
N HIS A 91 0.29 -2.62 -14.14
CA HIS A 91 -0.34 -1.44 -13.57
C HIS A 91 0.40 -1.00 -12.31
N CYS A 92 0.71 -1.91 -11.39
CA CYS A 92 1.48 -1.61 -10.17
C CYS A 92 2.79 -0.83 -10.44
N ARG A 93 3.53 -1.19 -11.49
CA ARG A 93 4.74 -0.47 -11.89
C ARG A 93 4.46 0.95 -12.38
N LEU A 94 3.42 1.12 -13.19
CA LEU A 94 3.00 2.43 -13.71
C LEU A 94 2.50 3.32 -12.57
N THR A 95 1.64 2.79 -11.70
CA THR A 95 1.12 3.53 -10.53
C THR A 95 2.24 3.98 -9.60
N ALA A 96 3.29 3.16 -9.40
CA ALA A 96 4.44 3.56 -8.58
C ALA A 96 5.22 4.74 -9.19
N ILE A 97 5.37 4.76 -10.51
CA ILE A 97 5.98 5.88 -11.24
C ILE A 97 5.08 7.12 -11.14
N ASP A 98 3.77 6.95 -11.34
CA ASP A 98 2.79 8.05 -11.26
C ASP A 98 2.80 8.71 -9.87
N LEU A 99 2.87 7.93 -8.80
CA LEU A 99 2.97 8.45 -7.43
C LEU A 99 4.25 9.26 -7.22
N LEU A 100 5.38 8.83 -7.80
CA LEU A 100 6.65 9.57 -7.71
C LEU A 100 6.60 10.87 -8.52
N LEU A 101 5.99 10.84 -9.71
CA LEU A 101 5.79 12.03 -10.54
C LEU A 101 4.88 13.04 -9.85
N GLN A 102 3.79 12.58 -9.22
CA GLN A 102 2.88 13.44 -8.47
C GLN A 102 3.55 14.02 -7.22
N ALA A 103 4.45 13.27 -6.56
CA ALA A 103 5.27 13.81 -5.47
C ALA A 103 6.29 14.85 -5.95
N ALA A 104 6.91 14.64 -7.11
CA ALA A 104 7.81 15.60 -7.73
C ALA A 104 7.09 16.88 -8.18
N ALA A 105 5.84 16.76 -8.63
CA ALA A 105 4.98 17.91 -8.96
C ALA A 105 4.53 18.71 -7.72
N ASP A 106 4.56 18.09 -6.54
CA ASP A 106 4.33 18.72 -5.23
C ASP A 106 5.63 19.28 -4.61
N ASP A 107 6.72 19.42 -5.38
CA ASP A 107 8.07 19.88 -4.99
C ASP A 107 8.81 19.02 -3.94
N ASP A 108 8.25 17.86 -3.55
CA ASP A 108 8.80 16.95 -2.53
C ASP A 108 9.10 15.54 -3.10
N PRO A 109 10.09 15.39 -4.02
CA PRO A 109 10.33 14.12 -4.73
C PRO A 109 10.80 12.97 -3.82
N LYS A 110 11.36 13.28 -2.64
CA LYS A 110 11.87 12.28 -1.67
C LYS A 110 10.94 12.03 -0.49
N LYS A 111 9.68 12.49 -0.57
CA LYS A 111 8.71 12.40 0.53
C LYS A 111 8.50 10.99 1.09
N PHE A 112 8.57 9.98 0.25
CA PHE A 112 8.35 8.58 0.64
C PHE A 112 9.61 7.86 1.13
N LEU A 113 10.79 8.49 0.98
CA LEU A 113 12.06 7.90 1.40
C LEU A 113 12.40 8.37 2.82
N HIS A 114 12.27 7.46 3.78
CA HIS A 114 12.56 7.76 5.19
C HIS A 114 13.99 7.40 5.63
N VAL A 115 14.81 6.85 4.72
CA VAL A 115 16.19 6.46 5.02
C VAL A 115 17.14 7.59 4.65
N SER A 116 17.97 8.03 5.61
CA SER A 116 19.07 8.96 5.38
C SER A 116 20.16 8.27 4.54
N GLY A 117 20.57 8.90 3.44
CA GLY A 117 21.37 8.30 2.35
C GLY A 117 22.84 7.98 2.66
N LYS A 118 23.14 7.24 3.73
CA LYS A 118 24.49 6.71 4.01
C LYS A 118 24.48 5.19 4.24
N HIS A 119 23.90 4.43 3.31
CA HIS A 119 24.19 2.99 3.24
C HIS A 119 24.79 2.63 1.88
N PRO A 120 26.10 2.29 1.80
CA PRO A 120 26.81 2.08 0.54
C PRO A 120 26.41 0.81 -0.23
N SER A 121 25.46 -0.01 0.25
CA SER A 121 25.08 -1.27 -0.42
C SER A 121 24.05 -1.12 -1.55
N CYS A 122 23.33 0.00 -1.66
CA CYS A 122 22.22 0.14 -2.62
C CYS A 122 22.64 0.52 -4.06
N HIS A 123 23.93 0.75 -4.32
CA HIS A 123 24.42 1.06 -5.68
C HIS A 123 24.51 -0.16 -6.62
N HIS A 124 24.24 -1.38 -6.12
CA HIS A 124 24.46 -2.60 -6.90
C HIS A 124 23.24 -3.11 -7.69
N LEU A 125 22.06 -2.48 -7.58
CA LEU A 125 20.83 -3.00 -8.22
C LEU A 125 20.44 -2.33 -9.55
N HIS A 126 21.30 -1.50 -10.15
CA HIS A 126 20.96 -0.81 -11.42
C HIS A 126 21.95 -0.98 -12.58
N ARG A 127 22.95 -1.86 -12.46
CA ARG A 127 23.85 -2.19 -13.59
C ARG A 127 23.99 -3.68 -13.74
N ASP A 128 22.98 -4.34 -14.31
CA ASP A 128 23.18 -5.62 -15.00
C ASP A 128 21.97 -5.93 -15.88
N ARG A 129 21.86 -5.22 -17.00
CA ARG A 129 21.18 -5.67 -18.23
C ARG A 129 21.33 -4.60 -19.32
N ARG A 130 22.42 -4.73 -20.08
CA ARG A 130 22.61 -4.40 -21.51
C ARG A 130 24.02 -3.83 -21.76
N ASN A 131 24.95 -4.66 -22.21
CA ASN A 131 25.57 -4.53 -23.54
C ASN A 131 26.50 -5.73 -23.81
N LYS A 132 25.96 -6.80 -24.41
CA LYS A 132 26.78 -7.66 -25.28
C LYS A 132 26.67 -7.00 -26.65
N ASN A 133 27.68 -6.22 -27.07
CA ASN A 133 28.05 -5.89 -28.45
C ASN A 133 29.11 -4.76 -28.50
N GLY A 134 30.28 -5.08 -29.08
CA GLY A 134 31.38 -4.17 -29.45
C GLY A 134 32.31 -3.79 -28.28
N GLY A 135 33.62 -3.94 -28.28
CA GLY A 135 34.60 -3.94 -29.38
C GLY A 135 35.70 -2.94 -29.02
N THR A 136 36.90 -3.44 -28.71
CA THR A 136 38.21 -2.78 -28.93
C THR A 136 38.49 -1.41 -28.26
N GLN A 137 39.30 -1.39 -27.21
CA GLN A 137 40.71 -0.96 -27.30
C GLN A 137 41.43 -1.09 -25.95
N ALA A 138 42.56 -1.77 -26.02
CA ALA A 138 43.48 -2.02 -24.95
C ALA A 138 44.34 -0.78 -24.66
N ARG A 139 44.48 -0.47 -23.37
CA ARG A 139 45.76 -0.42 -22.65
C ARG A 139 46.91 0.31 -23.37
N ARG A 140 47.31 1.46 -22.84
CA ARG A 140 48.71 1.77 -22.50
C ARG A 140 48.80 2.98 -21.57
N GLN A 141 49.31 2.71 -20.38
CA GLN A 141 50.06 3.65 -19.54
C GLN A 141 51.39 3.93 -20.25
N ILE A 142 51.76 5.19 -20.40
CA ILE A 142 52.79 5.97 -19.67
C ILE A 142 52.60 7.41 -20.14
#